data_AF-A0A929CLF5-F1
#
_entry.id   AF-A0A929CLF5-F1
#
_cell.length_a   1.000
_cell.length_b   1.000
_cell.length_c   1.000
_cell.angle_alpha   90.00
_cell.angle_beta   90.00
_cell.angle_gamma   90.00
#
_symmetry.space_group_name_H-M   'P 1'
#
loop_
_entity.id
_entity.type
_entity.pdbx_description
1 polymer ?
#
loop_
_entity_poly.entity_id
_entity_poly.type
_entity_poly.pdbx_seq_one_letter_code
_entity_poly.pdbx_strand_id
1 'polypeptide(L)'
;VEGVVVVNGEINDIGTVELQLNPGSITGNITDNVLVTASVMVNGEAVTVDTPADGGAFTLENIPVGTYTVTLTPADGSGFAIKTIENVEVTTGNLTDLGDITL
;
A
#
# COMPACT_ATOMS: atom_id res chain seq x y z
N VAL A 1 -60.22 -20.08 5.97
CA VAL A 1 -58.78 -20.00 6.29
C VAL A 1 -58.13 -19.34 5.09
N GLU A 2 -57.95 -18.03 5.16
CA GLU A 2 -57.32 -17.27 4.08
C GLU A 2 -55.80 -17.31 4.24
N GLY A 3 -55.12 -17.55 3.12
CA GLY A 3 -53.92 -16.83 2.72
C GLY A 3 -52.66 -17.03 3.55
N VAL A 4 -51.84 -18.00 3.16
CA VAL A 4 -50.38 -17.79 3.19
C VAL A 4 -49.80 -18.30 1.89
N VAL A 5 -49.39 -17.37 1.02
CA VAL A 5 -48.47 -17.65 -0.08
C VAL A 5 -47.11 -17.14 0.40
N VAL A 6 -46.21 -18.06 0.74
CA VAL A 6 -44.81 -17.71 0.98
C VAL A 6 -44.17 -17.44 -0.37
N VAL A 7 -43.85 -16.17 -0.64
CA VAL A 7 -43.07 -15.77 -1.82
C VAL A 7 -41.62 -16.13 -1.55
N ASN A 8 -41.16 -17.25 -2.12
CA ASN A 8 -39.77 -17.65 -2.05
C ASN A 8 -38.96 -16.81 -3.05
N GLY A 9 -37.95 -16.09 -2.57
CA GLY A 9 -36.93 -15.49 -3.44
C GLY A 9 -36.83 -13.96 -3.44
N GLU A 10 -37.26 -13.27 -2.39
CA GLU A 10 -36.92 -11.85 -2.25
C GLU A 10 -35.43 -11.73 -1.87
N ILE A 11 -34.60 -11.62 -2.90
CA ILE A 11 -33.24 -11.12 -2.75
C ILE A 11 -33.43 -9.64 -2.42
N ASN A 12 -33.26 -9.27 -1.16
CA ASN A 12 -32.97 -7.88 -0.83
C ASN A 12 -31.59 -7.60 -1.44
N ASP A 13 -31.61 -7.07 -2.66
CA ASP A 13 -30.43 -6.42 -3.23
C ASP A 13 -30.09 -5.27 -2.28
N ILE A 14 -29.04 -5.45 -1.49
CA ILE A 14 -28.57 -4.52 -0.46
C ILE A 14 -27.94 -3.25 -1.06
N GLY A 15 -28.16 -3.01 -2.36
CA GLY A 15 -27.49 -1.99 -3.14
C GLY A 15 -26.06 -2.41 -3.45
N THR A 16 -25.53 -1.85 -4.51
CA THR A 16 -24.09 -1.93 -4.81
C THR A 16 -23.34 -1.36 -3.62
N VAL A 17 -22.52 -2.18 -2.94
CA VAL A 17 -21.48 -1.64 -2.06
C VAL A 17 -20.47 -0.99 -2.98
N GLU A 18 -20.62 0.32 -3.21
CA GLU A 18 -19.54 1.12 -3.74
C GLU A 18 -18.48 1.18 -2.63
N LEU A 19 -17.53 0.24 -2.66
CA LEU A 19 -16.27 0.44 -1.99
C LEU A 19 -15.68 1.71 -2.60
N GLN A 20 -15.79 2.83 -1.88
CA GLN A 20 -14.99 4.01 -2.20
C GLN A 20 -13.53 3.58 -2.07
N LEU A 21 -12.95 3.15 -3.19
CA LEU A 21 -11.55 2.83 -3.31
C LEU A 21 -10.83 4.18 -3.33
N ASN A 22 -10.67 4.76 -2.15
CA ASN A 22 -9.82 5.90 -1.90
C ASN A 22 -8.47 5.33 -1.45
N PRO A 23 -7.59 4.92 -2.38
CA PRO A 23 -6.28 4.41 -1.99
C PRO A 23 -5.53 5.47 -1.19
N GLY A 24 -4.69 5.00 -0.28
CA GLY A 24 -3.71 5.84 0.40
C GLY A 24 -2.40 5.87 -0.37
N SER A 25 -1.38 6.38 0.30
CA SER A 25 0.00 6.39 -0.17
C SER A 25 0.95 6.09 0.97
N ILE A 26 2.17 5.67 0.63
CA ILE A 26 3.26 5.44 1.57
C ILE A 26 4.42 6.33 1.16
N THR A 27 5.02 7.05 2.09
CA THR A 27 6.22 7.86 1.84
C THR A 27 7.28 7.60 2.89
N GLY A 28 8.52 7.95 2.59
CA GLY A 28 9.65 7.92 3.51
C GLY A 28 10.83 8.63 2.90
N ASN A 29 11.86 8.88 3.70
CA ASN A 29 13.06 9.59 3.28
C ASN A 29 14.32 8.77 3.55
N ILE A 30 15.06 8.41 2.52
CA ILE A 30 16.33 7.67 2.66
C ILE A 30 17.48 8.65 2.91
N THR A 31 18.26 8.44 3.97
CA THR A 31 19.34 9.37 4.37
C THR A 31 20.75 8.92 4.00
N ASP A 32 20.94 7.70 3.48
CA ASP A 32 22.28 7.10 3.27
C ASP A 32 22.98 7.48 1.97
N ASN A 33 22.52 8.53 1.28
CA ASN A 33 23.12 9.03 0.04
C ASN A 33 23.26 7.94 -1.04
N VAL A 34 22.24 7.09 -1.17
CA VAL A 34 22.23 5.92 -2.03
C VAL A 34 20.87 5.81 -2.74
N LEU A 35 20.91 5.35 -4.00
CA LEU A 35 19.70 4.98 -4.73
C LEU A 35 19.06 3.74 -4.07
N VAL A 36 17.76 3.83 -3.80
CA VAL A 36 16.96 2.75 -3.23
C VAL A 36 15.67 2.60 -4.04
N THR A 37 15.36 1.38 -4.41
CA THR A 37 14.04 1.00 -4.93
C THR A 37 13.14 0.63 -3.75
N ALA A 38 12.15 1.46 -3.44
CA ALA A 38 11.09 1.14 -2.50
C ALA A 38 9.99 0.35 -3.23
N SER A 39 9.49 -0.71 -2.59
CA SER A 39 8.50 -1.59 -3.20
C SER A 39 7.49 -2.11 -2.18
N VAL A 40 6.26 -2.34 -2.66
CA VAL A 40 5.17 -2.97 -1.89
C VAL A 40 4.38 -3.92 -2.80
N MET A 41 3.95 -5.06 -2.25
CA MET A 41 3.11 -6.01 -2.98
C MET A 41 1.63 -5.68 -2.81
N VAL A 42 0.96 -5.35 -3.92
CA VAL A 42 -0.47 -5.06 -3.99
C VAL A 42 -1.13 -6.10 -4.89
N ASN A 43 -2.01 -6.94 -4.35
CA ASN A 43 -2.73 -7.97 -5.11
C ASN A 43 -1.84 -8.89 -5.98
N GLY A 44 -0.60 -9.13 -5.54
CA GLY A 44 0.38 -9.96 -6.27
C GLY A 44 1.24 -9.20 -7.28
N GLU A 45 1.04 -7.90 -7.45
CA GLU A 45 1.87 -7.01 -8.26
C GLU A 45 2.73 -6.11 -7.38
N ALA A 46 3.98 -5.87 -7.78
CA ALA A 46 4.86 -4.97 -7.06
C ALA A 46 4.63 -3.53 -7.54
N VAL A 47 4.23 -2.65 -6.62
CA VAL A 47 4.28 -1.20 -6.84
C VAL A 47 5.65 -0.73 -6.38
N THR A 48 6.40 -0.07 -7.27
CA THR A 48 7.80 0.31 -7.03
C THR A 48 8.04 1.78 -7.34
N VAL A 49 8.96 2.39 -6.61
CA VAL A 49 9.47 3.74 -6.87
C VAL A 49 10.94 3.80 -6.49
N ASP A 50 11.76 4.48 -7.29
CA ASP A 50 13.17 4.73 -6.99
C ASP A 50 13.34 6.08 -6.29
N THR A 51 14.21 6.13 -5.29
CA THR A 51 14.70 7.39 -4.73
C THR A 51 15.67 8.08 -5.69
N PRO A 52 15.98 9.36 -5.50
CA PRO A 52 17.14 9.97 -6.14
C PRO A 52 18.43 9.21 -5.85
N ALA A 53 19.44 9.42 -6.71
CA ALA A 53 20.71 8.69 -6.66
C ALA A 53 21.50 8.94 -5.35
N ASP A 54 21.29 10.11 -4.76
CA ASP A 54 21.82 10.62 -3.50
C ASP A 54 20.84 10.40 -2.33
N GLY A 55 19.95 9.42 -2.44
CA GLY A 55 18.89 9.19 -1.45
C GLY A 55 17.80 10.26 -1.53
N GLY A 56 16.98 10.36 -0.49
CA GLY A 56 15.88 11.32 -0.42
C GLY A 56 14.50 10.67 -0.37
N ALA A 57 13.48 11.49 -0.59
CA ALA A 57 12.09 11.09 -0.44
C ALA A 57 11.63 10.16 -1.56
N PHE A 58 10.81 9.17 -1.19
CA PHE A 58 10.03 8.35 -2.12
C PHE A 58 8.55 8.39 -1.75
N THR A 59 7.69 8.16 -2.74
CA THR A 59 6.24 8.04 -2.51
C THR A 59 5.67 6.92 -3.38
N LEU A 60 5.10 5.91 -2.73
CA LEU A 60 4.29 4.87 -3.34
C LEU A 60 2.83 5.34 -3.34
N GLU A 61 2.32 5.71 -4.51
CA GLU A 61 0.95 6.20 -4.68
C GLU A 61 -0.03 5.07 -5.01
N ASN A 62 -1.33 5.36 -4.84
CA ASN A 62 -2.43 4.46 -5.20
C ASN A 62 -2.38 3.10 -4.51
N ILE A 63 -1.93 3.07 -3.25
CA ILE A 63 -1.88 1.84 -2.46
C ILE A 63 -3.27 1.60 -1.84
N PRO A 64 -3.93 0.47 -2.13
CA PRO A 64 -5.20 0.15 -1.50
C PRO A 64 -5.09 0.15 0.03
N VAL A 65 -6.21 0.31 0.72
CA VAL A 65 -6.22 0.24 2.18
C VAL A 65 -5.86 -1.17 2.63
N GLY A 66 -5.01 -1.29 3.65
CA GLY A 66 -4.50 -2.56 4.11
C GLY A 66 -3.20 -2.44 4.88
N THR A 67 -2.68 -3.58 5.32
CA THR A 67 -1.38 -3.66 5.98
C THR A 67 -0.37 -4.27 5.03
N TYR A 68 0.78 -3.61 4.91
CA TYR A 68 1.80 -3.94 3.93
C TYR A 68 3.17 -4.11 4.55
N THR A 69 4.04 -4.81 3.82
CA THR A 69 5.47 -4.81 4.05
C THR A 69 6.13 -4.01 2.94
N VAL A 70 6.85 -2.96 3.31
CA VAL A 70 7.65 -2.15 2.38
C VAL A 70 9.05 -2.74 2.32
N THR A 71 9.53 -3.02 1.13
CA THR A 71 10.88 -3.54 0.88
C THR A 71 11.71 -2.45 0.21
N LEU A 72 12.84 -2.14 0.82
CA LEU A 72 13.81 -1.14 0.37
C LEU A 72 15.03 -1.89 -0.17
N THR A 73 15.24 -1.81 -1.47
CA THR A 73 16.34 -2.48 -2.16
C THR A 73 17.38 -1.43 -2.58
N PRO A 74 18.54 -1.36 -1.91
CA PRO A 74 19.62 -0.45 -2.32
C PRO A 74 20.19 -0.86 -3.67
N ALA A 75 20.74 0.09 -4.41
CA ALA A 75 21.42 -0.18 -5.68
C ALA A 75 22.56 -1.21 -5.53
N ASP A 76 22.72 -2.06 -6.55
CA ASP A 76 23.78 -3.05 -6.60
C ASP A 76 25.16 -2.41 -6.43
N GLY A 77 26.00 -3.00 -5.59
CA GLY A 77 27.35 -2.48 -5.31
C GLY A 77 27.41 -1.31 -4.34
N SER A 78 26.27 -0.86 -3.78
CA SER A 78 26.24 0.19 -2.74
C SER A 78 26.80 -0.26 -1.39
N GLY A 79 26.83 -1.57 -1.12
CA GLY A 79 27.30 -2.14 0.15
C GLY A 79 26.24 -2.20 1.26
N PHE A 80 25.03 -1.68 1.02
CA PHE A 80 23.90 -1.79 1.94
C PHE A 80 23.10 -3.08 1.73
N ALA A 81 22.45 -3.54 2.80
CA ALA A 81 21.55 -4.68 2.74
C ALA A 81 20.12 -4.26 2.41
N ILE A 82 19.33 -5.19 1.86
CA ILE A 82 17.88 -5.00 1.71
C ILE A 82 17.26 -4.83 3.10
N LYS A 83 16.39 -3.83 3.25
CA LYS A 83 15.67 -3.54 4.49
C LYS A 83 14.17 -3.71 4.26
N THR A 84 13.48 -4.28 5.24
CA THR A 84 12.01 -4.39 5.22
C THR A 84 11.40 -3.62 6.39
N ILE A 85 10.27 -2.99 6.14
CA ILE A 85 9.44 -2.31 7.13
C ILE A 85 8.08 -3.01 7.10
N GLU A 86 7.80 -3.78 8.14
CA GLU A 86 6.57 -4.55 8.27
C GLU A 86 5.48 -3.73 8.96
N ASN A 87 4.23 -4.22 8.86
CA ASN A 87 3.07 -3.64 9.54
C ASN A 87 2.79 -2.17 9.16
N VAL A 88 3.05 -1.79 7.91
CA VAL A 88 2.72 -0.47 7.39
C VAL A 88 1.23 -0.42 7.08
N GLU A 89 0.46 0.29 7.91
CA GLU A 89 -0.98 0.44 7.75
C GLU A 89 -1.31 1.61 6.83
N VAL A 90 -1.90 1.30 5.68
CA VAL A 90 -2.44 2.28 4.73
C VAL A 90 -3.92 2.46 4.99
N THR A 91 -4.30 3.69 5.30
CA THR A 91 -5.69 4.09 5.55
C THR A 91 -6.24 4.94 4.40
N THR A 92 -7.56 4.97 4.28
CA THR A 92 -8.27 5.59 3.13
C THR A 92 -7.86 7.04 2.91
N GLY A 93 -7.34 7.35 1.71
CA GLY A 93 -6.93 8.70 1.30
C GLY A 93 -5.80 9.32 2.13
N ASN A 94 -5.13 8.57 3.01
CA ASN A 94 -4.09 9.08 3.88
C ASN A 94 -2.70 8.79 3.33
N LEU A 95 -1.79 9.75 3.59
CA LEU A 95 -0.35 9.59 3.38
C LEU A 95 0.25 8.94 4.63
N THR A 96 0.75 7.72 4.48
CA THR A 96 1.45 6.98 5.53
C THR A 96 2.92 7.31 5.46
N ASP A 97 3.41 8.08 6.43
CA ASP A 97 4.81 8.51 6.48
C ASP A 97 5.63 7.55 7.35
N LEU A 98 6.69 6.98 6.77
CA LEU A 98 7.66 6.12 7.45
C LEU A 98 8.82 6.92 8.08
N GLY A 99 8.88 8.22 7.83
CA GLY A 99 9.90 9.13 8.34
C GLY A 99 11.27 8.94 7.68
N ASP A 100 12.31 9.36 8.40
CA ASP A 100 13.70 9.17 8.00
C ASP A 100 14.14 7.72 8.19
N ILE A 101 14.73 7.14 7.15
CA ILE A 101 15.13 5.75 7.07
C ILE A 101 16.62 5.68 6.71
N THR A 102 17.34 4.91 7.53
CA THR A 102 18.71 4.47 7.28
C THR A 102 18.77 2.98 6.92
N LEU A 103 19.68 2.60 6.04
CA LEU A 103 19.92 1.23 5.54
C LEU A 103 21.04 0.51 6.28
#